data_AF-B4GW44-F1
#
_entry.id   AF-B4GW44-F1
#
_cell.length_a   1.000
_cell.length_b   1.000
_cell.length_c   1.000
_cell.angle_alpha   90.00
_cell.angle_beta   90.00
_cell.angle_gamma   90.00
#
_symmetry.space_group_name_H-M   'P 1'
#
loop_
_entity.id
_entity.type
_entity.pdbx_description
1 polymer ?
#
loop_
_entity_poly.entity_id
_entity_poly.type
_entity_poly.pdbx_seq_one_letter_code
_entity_poly.pdbx_strand_id
1 'polypeptide(L)'
;MCDKYARSLNKPYKKERSCGPLRSKPFFRLQDMNSFFSEMRHYVLKDNSQRFGFSLDDNKFFVPGSILMLCELNQSYVSAKSRSRNQVYYFNTKNKESYYKDNIPSKKTSEIFASFRQSYARRALWKWTNLRQVEEHAHEDNPKILFRSHFIKFIADKLAHA
;
A
#
# COMPACT_ATOMS: atom_id res chain seq x y z
N MET A 1 -22.57 -9.78 -0.66
CA MET A 1 -21.40 -10.61 -0.28
C MET A 1 -20.64 -10.00 0.91
N CYS A 2 -20.35 -8.68 0.88
CA CYS A 2 -19.64 -7.99 1.97
C CYS A 2 -20.38 -8.00 3.33
N ASP A 3 -21.72 -7.87 3.36
CA ASP A 3 -22.49 -7.93 4.61
C ASP A 3 -22.41 -9.31 5.29
N LYS A 4 -22.55 -10.41 4.51
CA LYS A 4 -22.39 -11.78 5.03
C LYS A 4 -20.98 -12.03 5.57
N TYR A 5 -19.96 -11.44 4.95
CA TYR A 5 -18.58 -11.52 5.41
C TYR A 5 -18.35 -10.71 6.69
N ALA A 6 -18.83 -9.46 6.76
CA ALA A 6 -18.75 -8.61 7.94
C ALA A 6 -19.46 -9.25 9.14
N ARG A 7 -20.67 -9.80 8.94
CA ARG A 7 -21.39 -10.56 9.97
C ARG A 7 -20.63 -11.82 10.40
N SER A 8 -19.88 -12.44 9.51
CA SER A 8 -19.08 -13.63 9.83
C SER A 8 -17.81 -13.30 10.61
N LEU A 9 -17.18 -12.14 10.36
CA LEU A 9 -16.06 -11.63 11.17
C LEU A 9 -16.49 -11.31 12.61
N ASN A 10 -17.73 -10.86 12.81
CA ASN A 10 -18.28 -10.51 14.12
C ASN A 10 -18.86 -11.70 14.89
N LYS A 11 -18.76 -12.94 14.38
CA LYS A 11 -19.22 -14.12 15.11
C LYS A 11 -18.33 -14.35 16.35
N PRO A 12 -18.91 -14.72 17.50
CA PRO A 12 -18.12 -15.03 18.69
C PRO A 12 -17.11 -16.14 18.37
N TYR A 13 -15.89 -15.96 18.87
CA TYR A 13 -14.79 -16.89 18.66
C TYR A 13 -15.15 -18.29 19.18
N LYS A 14 -15.12 -19.29 18.30
CA LYS A 14 -15.26 -20.71 18.67
C LYS A 14 -13.87 -21.35 18.76
N LYS A 15 -13.53 -21.91 19.93
CA LYS A 15 -12.28 -22.65 20.18
C LYS A 15 -12.13 -23.88 19.28
N GLU A 16 -13.23 -24.52 18.93
CA GLU A 16 -13.31 -25.65 17.98
C GLU A 16 -13.17 -25.12 16.54
N ARG A 17 -11.95 -24.80 16.11
CA ARG A 17 -11.70 -24.32 14.74
C ARG A 17 -11.78 -25.47 13.73
N SER A 18 -12.92 -25.61 13.06
CA SER A 18 -13.03 -26.37 11.80
C SER A 18 -12.77 -25.51 10.55
N CYS A 19 -12.56 -24.20 10.72
CA CYS A 19 -12.33 -23.25 9.64
C CYS A 19 -10.89 -22.71 9.69
N GLY A 20 -10.25 -22.68 8.52
CA GLY A 20 -8.91 -22.11 8.37
C GLY A 20 -8.87 -20.61 8.70
N PRO A 21 -7.73 -20.08 9.15
CA PRO A 21 -7.58 -18.66 9.42
C PRO A 21 -7.81 -17.85 8.15
N LEU A 22 -8.59 -16.77 8.26
CA LEU A 22 -8.72 -15.80 7.20
C LEU A 22 -7.37 -15.08 7.02
N ARG A 23 -6.80 -15.19 5.83
CA ARG A 23 -5.57 -14.49 5.46
C ARG A 23 -5.89 -13.23 4.66
N SER A 24 -5.62 -12.06 5.24
CA SER A 24 -5.56 -10.80 4.49
C SER A 24 -4.14 -10.55 4.01
N LYS A 25 -3.99 -9.92 2.85
CA LYS A 25 -2.68 -9.39 2.44
C LYS A 25 -2.33 -8.21 3.35
N PRO A 26 -1.08 -8.09 3.80
CA PRO A 26 -0.67 -6.94 4.60
C PRO A 26 -0.81 -5.64 3.81
N PHE A 27 -1.15 -4.56 4.51
CA PHE A 27 -1.24 -3.22 3.96
C PHE A 27 -0.05 -2.42 4.47
N PHE A 28 0.63 -1.72 3.56
CA PHE A 28 1.79 -0.90 3.87
C PHE A 28 1.54 0.52 3.39
N ARG A 29 2.00 1.51 4.15
CA ARG A 29 2.02 2.88 3.64
C ARG A 29 3.05 2.96 2.53
N LEU A 30 2.78 3.76 1.51
CA LEU A 30 3.72 3.95 0.39
C LEU A 30 5.09 4.44 0.89
N GLN A 31 5.12 5.25 1.95
CA GLN A 31 6.34 5.77 2.57
C GLN A 31 7.23 4.67 3.19
N ASP A 32 6.61 3.57 3.63
CA ASP A 32 7.32 2.43 4.26
C ASP A 32 7.79 1.41 3.20
N MET A 33 7.79 1.77 1.91
CA MET A 33 8.15 0.85 0.83
C MET A 33 9.59 0.33 0.95
N ASN A 34 10.53 1.13 1.49
CA ASN A 34 11.88 0.64 1.71
C ASN A 34 11.92 -0.46 2.78
N SER A 35 11.22 -0.25 3.89
CA SER A 35 11.07 -1.25 4.96
C SER A 35 10.42 -2.53 4.43
N PHE A 36 9.36 -2.40 3.63
CA PHE A 36 8.70 -3.52 2.96
C PHE A 36 9.70 -4.39 2.17
N PHE A 37 10.54 -3.78 1.33
CA PHE A 37 11.52 -4.55 0.55
C PHE A 37 12.67 -5.09 1.41
N SER A 38 13.07 -4.40 2.48
CA SER A 38 14.13 -4.87 3.38
C SER A 38 13.77 -6.15 4.15
N GLU A 39 12.47 -6.37 4.37
CA GLU A 39 11.95 -7.58 5.01
C GLU A 39 11.83 -8.76 4.02
N MET A 40 11.90 -8.50 2.71
CA MET A 40 11.86 -9.55 1.70
C MET A 40 13.18 -10.31 1.64
N ARG A 41 13.09 -11.62 1.39
CA ARG A 41 14.26 -12.50 1.21
C ARG A 41 14.13 -13.31 -0.06
N HIS A 42 15.26 -13.70 -0.64
CA HIS A 42 15.26 -14.68 -1.72
C HIS A 42 14.80 -16.04 -1.21
N TYR A 43 13.91 -16.67 -1.96
CA TYR A 43 13.42 -18.01 -1.72
C TYR A 43 13.58 -18.85 -2.98
N VAL A 44 14.07 -20.08 -2.82
CA VAL A 44 14.22 -21.05 -3.91
C VAL A 44 12.91 -21.81 -4.07
N LEU A 45 12.27 -21.65 -5.22
CA LEU A 45 11.05 -22.36 -5.57
C LEU A 45 11.35 -23.79 -6.03
N LYS A 46 10.30 -24.61 -6.18
CA LYS A 46 10.42 -26.02 -6.60
C LYS A 46 11.05 -26.19 -8.00
N ASP A 47 10.97 -25.16 -8.83
CA ASP A 47 11.58 -25.10 -10.15
C ASP A 47 13.04 -24.57 -10.12
N ASN A 48 13.65 -24.50 -8.93
CA ASN A 48 14.96 -23.89 -8.66
C ASN A 48 15.07 -22.40 -8.98
N SER A 49 13.96 -21.72 -9.32
CA SER A 49 14.00 -20.26 -9.50
C SER A 49 14.09 -19.54 -8.16
N GLN A 50 14.86 -18.45 -8.12
CA GLN A 50 14.95 -17.58 -6.95
C GLN A 50 13.97 -16.41 -7.09
N ARG A 51 13.16 -16.18 -6.05
CA ARG A 51 12.18 -15.08 -6.01
C ARG A 51 12.22 -14.36 -4.67
N PHE A 52 12.01 -13.06 -4.68
CA PHE A 52 11.80 -12.30 -3.44
C PHE A 52 10.44 -12.64 -2.82
N GLY A 53 10.42 -12.95 -1.53
CA GLY A 53 9.20 -13.23 -0.78
C GLY A 53 9.31 -12.91 0.70
N PHE A 54 8.18 -13.03 1.40
CA PHE A 54 8.07 -12.89 2.85
C PHE A 54 7.85 -14.24 3.50
N SER A 55 8.44 -14.43 4.68
CA SER A 55 8.06 -15.54 5.56
C SER A 55 6.77 -15.17 6.31
N LEU A 56 5.89 -16.12 6.46
CA LEU A 56 4.66 -16.02 7.25
C LEU A 56 4.82 -16.89 8.51
N ASP A 57 4.09 -16.54 9.57
CA ASP A 57 4.18 -17.20 10.88
C ASP A 57 3.98 -18.73 10.86
N ASP A 58 3.36 -19.28 9.81
CA ASP A 58 3.06 -20.69 9.65
C ASP A 58 4.11 -21.47 8.82
N ASN A 59 5.39 -21.01 8.82
CA ASN A 59 6.48 -21.54 8.00
C ASN A 59 6.18 -21.53 6.48
N LYS A 60 5.19 -20.74 6.06
CA LYS A 60 4.87 -20.54 4.65
C LYS A 60 5.56 -19.30 4.15
N PHE A 61 5.73 -19.25 2.83
CA PHE A 61 6.34 -18.14 2.14
C PHE A 61 5.33 -17.56 1.16
N PHE A 62 5.29 -16.23 1.10
CA PHE A 62 4.51 -15.50 0.12
C PHE A 62 5.45 -14.81 -0.86
N VAL A 63 5.35 -15.19 -2.14
CA VAL A 63 6.12 -14.58 -3.23
C VAL A 63 5.19 -13.63 -4.00
N PRO A 64 5.26 -12.31 -3.78
CA PRO A 64 4.49 -11.36 -4.57
C PRO A 64 4.99 -11.33 -6.02
N GLY A 65 4.08 -11.09 -6.95
CA GLY A 65 4.40 -10.78 -8.36
C GLY A 65 3.98 -9.37 -8.77
N SER A 66 3.46 -8.58 -7.84
CA SER A 66 3.00 -7.22 -8.07
C SER A 66 2.71 -6.50 -6.75
N ILE A 67 2.74 -5.17 -6.77
CA ILE A 67 2.23 -4.31 -5.70
C ILE A 67 0.95 -3.62 -6.19
N LEU A 68 -0.11 -3.76 -5.41
CA LEU A 68 -1.36 -3.03 -5.62
C LEU A 68 -1.34 -1.76 -4.78
N MET A 69 -1.47 -0.61 -5.44
CA MET A 69 -1.51 0.70 -4.80
C MET A 69 -2.93 1.25 -4.81
N LEU A 70 -3.39 1.68 -3.64
CA LEU A 70 -4.69 2.29 -3.43
C LEU A 70 -4.52 3.74 -2.99
N CYS A 71 -5.29 4.64 -3.59
CA CYS A 71 -5.36 6.03 -3.16
C CYS A 71 -6.55 6.17 -2.21
N GLU A 72 -6.26 6.49 -0.94
CA GLU A 72 -7.29 6.68 0.09
C GLU A 72 -7.97 8.04 0.00
N LEU A 73 -7.44 8.97 -0.81
CA LEU A 73 -8.02 10.28 -1.00
C LEU A 73 -8.99 10.32 -2.18
N ASN A 74 -10.05 11.09 -1.98
CA ASN A 74 -10.92 11.49 -3.08
C ASN A 74 -10.14 12.29 -4.12
N GLN A 75 -10.56 12.25 -5.38
CA GLN A 75 -9.84 12.87 -6.51
C GLN A 75 -9.68 14.39 -6.38
N SER A 76 -10.58 15.05 -5.64
CA SER A 76 -10.50 16.49 -5.39
C SER A 76 -9.50 16.84 -4.27
N TYR A 77 -8.91 15.85 -3.59
CA TYR A 77 -8.01 16.05 -2.47
C TYR A 77 -6.59 15.57 -2.78
N VAL A 78 -5.62 16.30 -2.24
CA VAL A 78 -4.20 15.93 -2.23
C VAL A 78 -3.67 16.08 -0.80
N SER A 79 -2.70 15.25 -0.43
CA SER A 79 -1.96 15.41 0.83
C SER A 79 -0.70 16.23 0.59
N ALA A 80 -0.42 17.16 1.49
CA ALA A 80 0.84 17.91 1.54
C ALA A 80 1.28 18.06 2.99
N LYS A 81 2.51 18.51 3.22
CA LYS A 81 3.02 18.77 4.57
C LYS A 81 3.18 20.27 4.77
N SER A 82 2.72 20.74 5.91
CA SER A 82 2.73 22.15 6.28
C SER A 82 4.12 22.56 6.73
N ARG A 83 4.65 23.65 6.16
CA ARG A 83 5.96 24.20 6.54
C ARG A 83 5.98 24.74 7.97
N SER A 84 4.87 25.34 8.41
CA SER A 84 4.80 25.99 9.72
C SER A 84 4.51 25.01 10.86
N ARG A 85 3.73 23.95 10.60
CA ARG A 85 3.37 22.96 11.61
C ARG A 85 4.13 21.64 11.50
N ASN A 86 4.92 21.46 10.43
CA ASN A 86 5.60 20.20 10.10
C ASN A 86 4.65 18.98 10.08
N GLN A 87 3.38 19.21 9.71
CA GLN A 87 2.28 18.25 9.78
C GLN A 87 1.60 18.05 8.43
N VAL A 88 1.15 16.82 8.16
CA VAL A 88 0.39 16.51 6.94
C VAL A 88 -1.02 17.12 7.02
N TYR A 89 -1.43 17.76 5.94
CA TYR A 89 -2.77 18.28 5.73
C TYR A 89 -3.34 17.83 4.39
N TYR A 90 -4.67 17.84 4.28
CA TYR A 90 -5.44 17.47 3.10
C TYR A 90 -6.00 18.73 2.46
N PHE A 91 -5.57 19.00 1.24
CA PHE A 91 -5.96 20.17 0.47
C PHE A 91 -6.96 19.79 -0.62
N ASN A 92 -8.09 20.47 -0.65
CA ASN A 92 -9.07 20.32 -1.72
C ASN A 92 -8.69 21.24 -2.90
N THR A 93 -8.40 20.65 -4.05
CA THR A 93 -7.95 21.38 -5.24
C THR A 93 -9.04 22.25 -5.87
N LYS A 94 -10.32 21.95 -5.60
CA LYS A 94 -11.48 22.66 -6.15
C LYS A 94 -11.87 23.88 -5.32
N ASN A 95 -12.15 23.69 -4.03
CA ASN A 95 -12.63 24.79 -3.15
C ASN A 95 -11.50 25.43 -2.32
N LYS A 96 -10.26 24.95 -2.44
CA LYS A 96 -9.06 25.46 -1.75
C LYS A 96 -9.08 25.32 -0.22
N GLU A 97 -9.99 24.53 0.34
CA GLU A 97 -10.02 24.21 1.77
C GLU A 97 -8.86 23.28 2.16
N SER A 98 -8.37 23.43 3.38
CA SER A 98 -7.30 22.60 3.96
C SER A 98 -7.71 22.07 5.31
N TYR A 99 -7.50 20.78 5.55
CA TYR A 99 -7.78 20.14 6.83
C TYR A 99 -6.55 19.37 7.33
N TYR A 100 -6.11 19.66 8.55
CA TYR A 100 -5.12 18.83 9.24
C TYR A 100 -5.80 17.58 9.77
N LYS A 101 -5.08 16.45 9.83
CA LYS A 101 -5.63 15.15 10.27
C LYS A 101 -6.37 15.24 11.61
N ASP A 102 -5.82 15.99 12.56
CA ASP A 102 -6.37 16.09 13.92
C ASP A 102 -7.58 17.02 14.01
N ASN A 103 -7.87 17.79 12.95
CA ASN A 103 -8.93 18.80 12.89
C ASN A 103 -9.91 18.56 11.73
N ILE A 104 -10.06 17.32 11.27
CA ILE A 104 -11.05 16.98 10.24
C ILE A 104 -12.45 16.92 10.89
N PRO A 105 -13.42 17.76 10.47
CA PRO A 105 -14.80 17.61 10.91
C PRO A 105 -15.36 16.24 10.49
N SER A 106 -16.15 15.60 11.35
CA SER A 106 -16.75 14.29 11.04
C SER A 106 -17.51 14.29 9.70
N LYS A 107 -18.26 15.36 9.42
CA LYS A 107 -18.98 15.58 8.16
C LYS A 107 -18.08 15.67 6.92
N LYS A 108 -16.82 16.06 7.07
CA LYS A 108 -15.84 16.20 5.98
C LYS A 108 -15.04 14.93 5.72
N THR A 109 -15.03 13.98 6.66
CA THR A 109 -14.24 12.74 6.54
C THR A 109 -14.57 11.97 5.26
N SER A 110 -15.86 11.79 4.94
CA SER A 110 -16.31 11.10 3.71
C SER A 110 -16.08 11.89 2.42
N GLU A 111 -15.82 13.20 2.53
CA GLU A 111 -15.47 14.06 1.39
C GLU A 111 -13.97 13.91 1.06
N ILE A 112 -13.13 13.92 2.10
CA ILE A 112 -11.67 13.82 2.01
C ILE A 112 -11.24 12.41 1.60
N PHE A 113 -11.74 11.39 2.31
CA PHE A 113 -11.35 10.01 2.12
C PHE A 113 -12.29 9.31 1.14
N ALA A 114 -11.71 8.65 0.15
CA ALA A 114 -12.44 7.87 -0.83
C ALA A 114 -13.01 6.61 -0.19
N SER A 115 -14.21 6.22 -0.64
CA SER A 115 -14.72 4.88 -0.35
C SER A 115 -13.82 3.81 -0.95
N PHE A 116 -13.80 2.61 -0.36
CA PHE A 116 -13.04 1.48 -0.92
C PHE A 116 -13.37 1.23 -2.40
N ARG A 117 -14.65 1.35 -2.79
CA ARG A 117 -15.08 1.20 -4.19
C ARG A 117 -14.36 2.18 -5.12
N GLN A 118 -14.26 3.44 -4.72
CA GLN A 118 -13.57 4.48 -5.50
C GLN A 118 -12.05 4.26 -5.52
N SER A 119 -11.44 3.96 -4.37
CA SER A 119 -10.01 3.66 -4.28
C SER A 119 -9.63 2.45 -5.14
N TYR A 120 -10.46 1.40 -5.11
CA TYR A 120 -10.24 0.19 -5.91
C TYR A 120 -10.47 0.42 -7.40
N ALA A 121 -11.45 1.25 -7.79
CA ALA A 121 -11.66 1.61 -9.19
C ALA A 121 -10.47 2.39 -9.78
N ARG A 122 -9.79 3.20 -8.95
CA ARG A 122 -8.62 4.02 -9.33
C ARG A 122 -7.28 3.38 -8.97
N ARG A 123 -7.28 2.10 -8.59
CA ARG A 123 -6.07 1.40 -8.14
C ARG A 123 -5.01 1.38 -9.23
N ALA A 124 -3.75 1.51 -8.83
CA ALA A 124 -2.62 1.25 -9.71
C ALA A 124 -2.04 -0.13 -9.38
N LEU A 125 -1.55 -0.84 -10.40
CA LEU A 125 -0.89 -2.12 -10.24
C LEU A 125 0.50 -2.03 -10.83
N TRP A 126 1.52 -2.13 -9.98
CA TRP A 126 2.89 -2.31 -10.42
C TRP A 126 3.17 -3.80 -10.51
N LYS A 127 3.03 -4.36 -11.72
CA LYS A 127 3.31 -5.77 -12.01
C LYS A 127 4.81 -5.97 -12.21
N TRP A 128 5.36 -7.02 -11.61
CA TRP A 128 6.76 -7.41 -11.78
C TRP A 128 6.86 -8.34 -12.98
N THR A 129 7.03 -7.76 -14.16
CA THR A 129 7.27 -8.50 -15.42
C THR A 129 8.72 -8.95 -15.53
N ASN A 130 9.63 -8.28 -14.82
CA ASN A 130 11.03 -8.65 -14.67
C ASN A 130 11.40 -8.65 -13.17
N LEU A 131 12.09 -9.69 -12.71
CA LEU A 131 12.52 -9.81 -11.31
C LEU A 131 13.48 -8.71 -10.87
N ARG A 132 14.28 -8.19 -11.80
CA ARG A 132 15.19 -7.07 -11.54
C ARG A 132 14.44 -5.81 -11.09
N GLN A 133 13.14 -5.68 -11.37
CA GLN A 133 12.36 -4.51 -10.95
C GLN A 133 12.35 -4.24 -9.44
N VAL A 134 12.54 -5.28 -8.63
CA VAL A 134 12.50 -5.18 -7.16
C VAL A 134 13.87 -5.28 -6.50
N GLU A 135 14.89 -5.63 -7.27
CA GLU A 135 16.27 -5.67 -6.79
C GLU A 135 16.75 -4.26 -6.47
N GLU A 136 17.53 -4.14 -5.39
CA GLU A 136 18.03 -2.86 -4.91
C GLU A 136 19.05 -2.23 -5.87
N HIS A 137 19.86 -3.07 -6.52
CA HIS A 137 20.96 -2.66 -7.40
C HIS A 137 20.68 -2.95 -8.87
N ALA A 138 19.40 -3.09 -9.25
CA ALA A 138 19.05 -3.32 -10.64
C ALA A 138 19.37 -2.11 -11.52
N HIS A 139 19.91 -2.40 -12.69
CA HIS A 139 20.27 -1.39 -13.67
C HIS A 139 19.01 -0.96 -14.45
N GLU A 140 18.74 0.34 -14.48
CA GLU A 140 17.54 0.95 -15.06
C GLU A 140 17.66 1.06 -16.60
N ASP A 141 17.82 -0.08 -17.27
CA ASP A 141 18.20 -0.12 -18.68
C ASP A 141 17.01 0.18 -19.62
N ASN A 142 15.77 0.10 -19.11
CA ASN A 142 14.56 0.30 -19.90
C ASN A 142 13.67 1.38 -19.28
N PRO A 143 13.50 2.54 -19.94
CA PRO A 143 12.72 3.66 -19.42
C PRO A 143 11.21 3.37 -19.33
N LYS A 144 10.73 2.30 -19.96
CA LYS A 144 9.32 1.87 -19.88
C LYS A 144 9.02 0.99 -18.65
N ILE A 145 10.04 0.60 -17.90
CA ILE A 145 9.92 -0.29 -16.76
C ILE A 145 10.16 0.50 -15.47
N LEU A 146 9.22 0.37 -14.52
CA LEU A 146 9.40 0.94 -13.18
C LEU A 146 10.19 -0.03 -12.30
N PHE A 147 11.23 0.50 -11.65
CA PHE A 147 12.08 -0.17 -10.67
C PHE A 147 11.82 0.36 -9.26
N ARG A 148 12.20 -0.42 -8.25
CA ARG A 148 12.13 -0.07 -6.82
C ARG A 148 12.78 1.29 -6.53
N SER A 149 13.94 1.55 -7.12
CA SER A 149 14.70 2.81 -7.04
C SER A 149 13.86 4.03 -7.43
N HIS A 150 13.06 3.94 -8.50
CA HIS A 150 12.18 5.03 -8.93
C HIS A 150 11.16 5.39 -7.84
N PHE A 151 10.59 4.39 -7.16
CA PHE A 151 9.66 4.64 -6.06
C PHE A 151 10.37 5.24 -4.86
N ILE A 152 11.54 4.70 -4.48
CA ILE A 152 12.34 5.23 -3.36
C ILE A 152 12.69 6.70 -3.61
N LYS A 153 13.19 7.03 -4.81
CA LYS A 153 13.49 8.39 -5.22
C LYS A 153 12.25 9.29 -5.18
N PHE A 154 11.15 8.86 -5.80
CA PHE A 154 9.90 9.61 -5.78
C PHE A 154 9.40 9.91 -4.36
N ILE A 155 9.44 8.91 -3.47
CA ILE A 155 9.04 9.06 -2.07
C ILE A 155 9.99 10.03 -1.37
N ALA A 156 11.30 9.88 -1.54
CA ALA A 156 12.30 10.76 -0.95
C ALA A 156 12.11 12.21 -1.41
N ASP A 157 11.95 12.46 -2.71
CA ASP A 157 11.71 13.80 -3.27
C ASP A 157 10.42 14.40 -2.69
N LYS A 158 9.36 13.60 -2.58
CA LYS A 158 8.09 14.05 -2.00
C LYS A 158 8.15 14.31 -0.50
N LEU A 159 9.00 13.60 0.23
CA LEU A 159 9.19 13.80 1.67
C LEU A 159 10.22 14.91 1.98
N ALA A 160 11.21 15.13 1.12
CA ALA A 160 12.21 16.18 1.28
C ALA A 160 11.65 17.57 0.97
N HIS A 161 10.69 17.66 0.05
CA HIS A 161 9.95 18.89 -0.23
C HIS A 161 8.70 19.09 0.64
N ALA A 162 8.53 18.26 1.67
CA ALA A 162 7.39 18.25 2.59
C ALA A 162 7.84 18.63 4.01
#